data_AF-A0A7Y4TWI2-F1
#
_entry.id   AF-A0A7Y4TWI2-F1
#
_cell.length_a   1.000
_cell.length_b   1.000
_cell.length_c   1.000
_cell.angle_alpha   90.00
_cell.angle_beta   90.00
_cell.angle_gamma   90.00
#
_symmetry.space_group_name_H-M   'P 1'
#
loop_
_entity.id
_entity.type
_entity.pdbx_description
1 polymer ?
#
loop_
_entity_poly.entity_id
_entity_poly.type
_entity_poly.pdbx_seq_one_letter_code
_entity_poly.pdbx_strand_id
1 'polypeptide(L)'
;MFRKAVIGGIFTIGLLIFGFIMLLRSCLSQFDERSAISNPVIVESNGQTVVFSLVKFEKTTSYSRQGGFVRKSVSTSYYVQSNDGISGSKLRSKKIKKHSQVKSFPIEVLGVSNNIAWIFAGELMAFDPFTLEKIADAAAIEAKNPSLKGKLSSERRYYEYDHQYGIKLTANDGSRYVLNTSTMIASPSEEETEKDPGLARMKELQKQQESLRKVSDSNYAHFRNAGKLYNERKISGVAYQDSSDRFMKERSIITKLEDSLRKLVQNADEEMDELRDQERLVNTLQSSRHFSQVKVNTDSFSNKWYGILTAEEIEKLPGQFDYRKTFGDADRNKLYVATITIKDPSKKFSKWMIGAEKQKISDAVFLQGGFLLDITTGKPIHLSGPDGFLVVYKEQLGSEAKIMLSRVGIDGKQNWSLNTGLKEFSYWIIHKQRLYVFGTDNKELSSGDINVMHIVDLTTGRIVTHDYFKNKNRSVK
;
A
#
# COMPACT_ATOMS: atom_id res chain seq x y z
N MET A 1 -29.98 22.87 -66.48
CA MET A 1 -30.34 23.51 -65.19
C MET A 1 -30.62 22.47 -64.09
N PHE A 2 -31.37 21.39 -64.39
CA PHE A 2 -31.74 20.32 -63.44
C PHE A 2 -30.58 19.64 -62.70
N ARG A 3 -29.48 19.28 -63.39
CA ARG A 3 -28.30 18.64 -62.74
C ARG A 3 -27.66 19.50 -61.64
N LYS A 4 -27.59 20.82 -61.82
CA LYS A 4 -27.00 21.74 -60.82
C LYS A 4 -27.89 21.86 -59.58
N ALA A 5 -29.22 21.84 -59.75
CA ALA A 5 -30.18 21.87 -58.65
C ALA A 5 -30.15 20.56 -57.82
N VAL A 6 -30.05 19.40 -58.48
CA VAL A 6 -29.95 18.09 -57.80
C VAL A 6 -28.65 17.97 -56.99
N ILE A 7 -27.51 18.38 -57.56
CA ILE A 7 -26.22 18.35 -56.84
C ILE A 7 -26.25 19.31 -55.64
N GLY A 8 -26.82 20.52 -55.80
CA GLY A 8 -26.98 21.47 -54.69
C GLY A 8 -27.90 20.97 -53.58
N GLY A 9 -28.98 20.26 -53.94
CA GLY A 9 -29.89 19.61 -52.98
C GLY A 9 -29.19 18.51 -52.17
N ILE A 10 -28.45 17.61 -52.84
CA ILE A 10 -27.69 16.54 -52.17
C ILE A 10 -26.64 17.13 -51.22
N PHE A 11 -25.92 18.17 -51.64
CA PHE A 11 -24.91 18.82 -50.81
C PHE A 11 -25.52 19.46 -49.55
N THR A 12 -26.65 20.17 -49.71
CA THR A 12 -27.38 20.78 -48.58
C THR A 12 -27.87 19.73 -47.59
N ILE A 13 -28.46 18.62 -48.09
CA ILE A 13 -28.89 17.50 -47.23
C ILE A 13 -27.69 16.88 -46.51
N GLY A 14 -26.57 16.67 -47.22
CA GLY A 14 -25.33 16.17 -46.63
C GLY A 14 -24.79 17.05 -45.50
N LEU A 15 -24.81 18.38 -45.68
CA LEU A 15 -24.40 19.33 -44.64
C LEU A 15 -25.35 19.33 -43.44
N LEU A 16 -26.67 19.23 -43.65
CA LEU A 16 -27.65 19.16 -42.56
C LEU A 16 -27.48 17.88 -41.74
N ILE A 17 -27.30 16.73 -42.39
CA ILE A 17 -27.04 15.45 -41.72
C ILE A 17 -25.73 15.54 -40.92
N PHE A 18 -24.66 16.08 -41.52
CA PHE A 18 -23.38 16.25 -40.85
C PHE A 18 -23.47 17.20 -39.64
N GLY A 19 -24.16 18.33 -39.80
CA GLY A 19 -24.39 19.30 -38.72
C GLY A 19 -25.17 18.69 -37.56
N PHE A 20 -26.23 17.92 -37.86
CA PHE A 20 -27.00 17.20 -36.85
C PHE A 20 -26.16 16.15 -36.10
N ILE A 21 -25.33 15.38 -36.81
CA ILE A 21 -24.40 14.43 -36.20
C ILE A 21 -23.39 15.15 -35.28
N MET A 22 -22.89 16.32 -35.67
CA MET A 22 -21.96 17.10 -34.84
C MET A 22 -22.63 17.68 -33.60
N LEU A 23 -23.88 18.16 -33.71
CA LEU A 23 -24.67 18.62 -32.57
C LEU A 23 -24.95 17.49 -31.58
N LEU A 24 -25.39 16.32 -32.05
CA LEU A 24 -25.59 15.14 -31.20
C LEU A 24 -24.29 14.75 -30.49
N ARG A 25 -23.15 14.78 -31.18
CA ARG A 25 -21.84 14.50 -30.58
C ARG A 25 -21.44 15.53 -29.52
N SER A 26 -21.71 16.81 -29.76
CA SER A 26 -21.45 17.86 -28.78
C SER A 26 -22.30 17.64 -27.52
N CYS A 27 -23.59 17.31 -27.67
CA CYS A 27 -24.48 17.02 -26.56
C CYS A 27 -24.09 15.75 -25.78
N LEU A 28 -23.50 14.75 -26.42
CA LEU A 28 -23.02 13.54 -25.72
C LEU A 28 -21.68 13.76 -25.01
N SER A 29 -20.82 14.65 -25.52
CA SER A 29 -19.48 14.88 -24.98
C SER A 29 -19.46 15.38 -23.53
N GLN A 30 -20.54 16.03 -23.07
CA GLN A 30 -20.66 16.46 -21.67
C GLN A 30 -20.76 15.28 -20.68
N PHE A 31 -21.11 14.09 -21.18
CA PHE A 31 -21.18 12.85 -20.41
C PHE A 31 -19.93 11.99 -20.60
N ASP A 32 -18.94 12.44 -21.37
CA ASP A 32 -17.66 11.73 -21.48
C ASP A 32 -16.96 11.73 -20.11
N GLU A 33 -16.54 10.54 -19.69
CA GLU A 33 -15.99 10.33 -18.35
C GLU A 33 -14.49 10.07 -18.40
N ARG A 34 -13.77 10.65 -17.45
CA ARG A 34 -12.35 10.40 -17.23
C ARG A 34 -12.13 10.11 -15.75
N SER A 35 -11.53 8.98 -15.47
CA SER A 35 -11.10 8.60 -14.12
C SER A 35 -9.67 8.10 -14.15
N ALA A 36 -8.90 8.43 -13.12
CA ALA A 36 -7.65 7.74 -12.84
C ALA A 36 -7.97 6.36 -12.25
N ILE A 37 -7.19 5.37 -12.67
CA ILE A 37 -7.14 4.05 -12.05
C ILE A 37 -6.23 4.16 -10.81
N SER A 38 -6.57 3.42 -9.75
CA SER A 38 -5.86 3.49 -8.47
C SER A 38 -4.36 3.16 -8.59
N ASN A 39 -3.62 3.58 -7.56
CA ASN A 39 -2.16 3.43 -7.40
C ASN A 39 -1.31 4.27 -8.37
N PRO A 40 -1.59 5.58 -8.51
CA PRO A 40 -0.67 6.47 -9.22
C PRO A 40 0.71 6.45 -8.54
N VAL A 41 1.77 6.62 -9.34
CA VAL A 41 3.14 6.66 -8.83
C VAL A 41 3.72 8.07 -8.95
N ILE A 42 4.50 8.45 -7.96
CA ILE A 42 5.21 9.74 -7.94
C ILE A 42 6.65 9.48 -8.31
N VAL A 43 7.15 10.25 -9.27
CA VAL A 43 8.51 10.12 -9.78
C VAL A 43 9.17 11.48 -9.75
N GLU A 44 10.42 11.53 -9.31
CA GLU A 44 11.21 12.74 -9.29
C GLU A 44 12.52 12.55 -10.04
N SER A 45 12.80 13.48 -10.95
CA SER A 45 14.05 13.52 -11.70
C SER A 45 14.42 14.96 -11.98
N ASN A 46 15.70 15.32 -11.76
CA ASN A 46 16.23 16.66 -12.02
C ASN A 46 15.41 17.79 -11.34
N GLY A 47 14.93 17.56 -10.11
CA GLY A 47 14.12 18.52 -9.36
C GLY A 47 12.67 18.67 -9.83
N GLN A 48 12.27 18.01 -10.92
CA GLN A 48 10.88 17.95 -11.36
C GLN A 48 10.19 16.74 -10.75
N THR A 49 9.06 16.97 -10.08
CA THR A 49 8.18 15.90 -9.59
C THR A 49 7.01 15.72 -10.54
N VAL A 50 6.71 14.48 -10.91
CA VAL A 50 5.58 14.11 -11.76
C VAL A 50 4.73 13.04 -11.08
N VAL A 51 3.41 13.20 -11.17
CA VAL A 51 2.44 12.16 -10.85
C VAL A 51 2.11 11.42 -12.13
N PHE A 52 2.50 10.16 -12.22
CA PHE A 52 2.15 9.27 -13.33
C PHE A 52 0.89 8.49 -12.96
N SER A 53 -0.09 8.53 -13.84
CA SER A 53 -1.40 7.89 -13.63
C SER A 53 -1.85 7.17 -14.89
N LEU A 54 -2.55 6.06 -14.68
CA LEU A 54 -3.31 5.41 -15.72
C LEU A 54 -4.74 5.99 -15.71
N VAL A 55 -5.20 6.50 -16.84
CA VAL A 55 -6.49 7.18 -16.97
C VAL A 55 -7.42 6.39 -17.89
N LYS A 56 -8.57 6.01 -17.37
CA LYS A 56 -9.69 5.43 -18.09
C LYS A 56 -10.52 6.57 -18.70
N PHE A 57 -10.77 6.50 -20.00
CA PHE A 57 -11.63 7.43 -20.73
C PHE A 57 -12.81 6.69 -21.33
N GLU A 58 -14.01 7.04 -20.90
CA GLU A 58 -15.26 6.46 -21.36
C GLU A 58 -16.00 7.46 -22.24
N LYS A 59 -15.89 7.28 -23.54
CA LYS A 59 -16.57 8.13 -24.52
C LYS A 59 -18.01 7.68 -24.67
N THR A 60 -18.96 8.55 -24.39
CA THR A 60 -20.38 8.23 -24.45
C THR A 60 -20.82 8.06 -25.90
N THR A 61 -21.41 6.90 -26.21
CA THR A 61 -21.99 6.59 -27.52
C THR A 61 -23.51 6.71 -27.51
N SER A 62 -24.15 6.46 -26.37
CA SER A 62 -25.56 6.74 -26.14
C SER A 62 -25.82 7.05 -24.67
N TYR A 63 -26.81 7.89 -24.42
CA TYR A 63 -27.29 8.25 -23.09
C TYR A 63 -28.81 8.31 -23.10
N SER A 64 -29.46 7.63 -22.17
CA SER A 64 -30.90 7.78 -21.94
C SER A 64 -31.21 7.81 -20.45
N ARG A 65 -32.18 8.65 -20.10
CA ARG A 65 -32.71 8.76 -18.73
C ARG A 65 -34.21 8.54 -18.79
N GLN A 66 -34.70 7.42 -18.25
CA GLN A 66 -36.12 7.06 -18.24
C GLN A 66 -36.50 6.50 -16.88
N GLY A 67 -37.53 7.09 -16.24
CA GLY A 67 -38.06 6.62 -14.95
C GLY A 67 -37.04 6.64 -13.80
N GLY A 68 -36.11 7.61 -13.79
CA GLY A 68 -35.05 7.69 -12.78
C GLY A 68 -33.83 6.79 -13.05
N PHE A 69 -33.90 5.89 -14.03
CA PHE A 69 -32.76 5.09 -14.47
C PHE A 69 -31.95 5.83 -15.53
N VAL A 70 -30.62 5.77 -15.40
CA VAL A 70 -29.68 6.25 -16.41
C VAL A 70 -29.09 5.02 -17.11
N ARG A 71 -29.23 4.93 -18.42
CA ARG A 71 -28.52 3.97 -19.27
C ARG A 71 -27.49 4.70 -20.10
N LYS A 72 -26.23 4.29 -19.97
CA LYS A 72 -25.10 4.86 -20.68
C LYS A 72 -24.38 3.75 -21.43
N SER A 73 -24.19 3.93 -22.74
CA SER A 73 -23.27 3.09 -23.51
C SER A 73 -21.98 3.87 -23.76
N VAL A 74 -20.84 3.23 -23.53
CA VAL A 74 -19.53 3.88 -23.61
C VAL A 74 -18.53 3.08 -24.44
N SER A 75 -17.61 3.81 -25.07
CA SER A 75 -16.40 3.24 -25.66
C SER A 75 -15.21 3.59 -24.77
N THR A 76 -14.61 2.57 -24.17
CA THR A 76 -13.53 2.75 -23.19
C THR A 76 -12.16 2.70 -23.84
N SER A 77 -11.30 3.67 -23.51
CA SER A 77 -9.90 3.75 -23.92
C SER A 77 -9.04 4.10 -22.71
N TYR A 78 -7.83 3.56 -22.68
CA TYR A 78 -6.88 3.79 -21.58
C TYR A 78 -5.74 4.68 -22.06
N TYR A 79 -5.31 5.57 -21.17
CA TYR A 79 -4.25 6.54 -21.39
C TYR A 79 -3.26 6.44 -20.23
N VAL A 80 -1.99 6.66 -20.51
CA VAL A 80 -1.05 7.12 -19.49
C VAL A 80 -1.08 8.64 -19.46
N GLN A 81 -1.00 9.22 -18.27
CA GLN A 81 -1.03 10.67 -18.06
C GLN A 81 0.04 11.06 -17.07
N SER A 82 0.73 12.17 -17.35
CA SER A 82 1.64 12.81 -16.41
C SER A 82 1.06 14.15 -15.96
N ASN A 83 1.05 14.37 -14.66
CA ASN A 83 0.67 15.63 -14.03
C ASN A 83 1.87 16.20 -13.28
N ASP A 84 2.00 17.51 -13.27
CA ASP A 84 3.00 18.21 -12.49
C ASP A 84 2.73 18.01 -10.99
N GLY A 85 3.75 17.57 -10.24
CA GLY A 85 3.62 17.21 -8.82
C GLY A 85 3.43 18.41 -7.88
N ILE A 86 3.50 19.64 -8.37
CA ILE A 86 3.30 20.86 -7.56
C ILE A 86 1.96 21.50 -7.91
N SER A 87 1.74 21.81 -9.18
CA SER A 87 0.56 22.50 -9.68
C SER A 87 -0.59 21.56 -10.02
N GLY A 88 -0.38 20.24 -10.05
CA GLY A 88 -1.38 19.25 -10.48
C GLY A 88 -1.76 19.35 -11.97
N SER A 89 -1.19 20.30 -12.71
CA SER A 89 -1.50 20.54 -14.11
C SER A 89 -1.10 19.34 -14.95
N LYS A 90 -1.97 18.91 -15.86
CA LYS A 90 -1.60 17.87 -16.82
C LYS A 90 -0.46 18.36 -17.70
N LEU A 91 0.62 17.60 -17.75
CA LEU A 91 1.77 17.84 -18.62
C LEU A 91 1.58 17.12 -19.95
N ARG A 92 1.33 15.80 -19.92
CA ARG A 92 1.19 14.97 -21.11
C ARG A 92 0.13 13.89 -20.92
N SER A 93 -0.42 13.39 -22.02
CA SER A 93 -1.29 12.22 -22.02
C SER A 93 -1.14 11.46 -23.34
N LYS A 94 -1.05 10.13 -23.24
CA LYS A 94 -0.85 9.26 -24.40
C LYS A 94 -1.78 8.06 -24.31
N LYS A 95 -2.54 7.81 -25.38
CA LYS A 95 -3.41 6.63 -25.49
C LYS A 95 -2.55 5.37 -25.57
N ILE A 96 -2.88 4.35 -24.76
CA ILE A 96 -2.17 3.07 -24.77
C ILE A 96 -2.98 1.98 -25.48
N LYS A 97 -4.25 1.77 -25.11
CA LYS A 97 -5.10 0.69 -25.61
C LYS A 97 -6.57 1.09 -25.62
N LYS A 98 -7.35 0.44 -26.48
CA LYS A 98 -8.81 0.38 -26.38
C LYS A 98 -9.21 -0.79 -25.48
N HIS A 99 -10.38 -0.71 -24.84
CA HIS A 99 -10.86 -1.80 -23.98
C HIS A 99 -10.99 -3.14 -24.72
N SER A 100 -11.39 -3.13 -26.00
CA SER A 100 -11.44 -4.35 -26.82
C SER A 100 -10.09 -5.08 -27.00
N GLN A 101 -8.96 -4.41 -26.69
CA GLN A 101 -7.62 -4.98 -26.77
C GLN A 101 -7.13 -5.54 -25.43
N VAL A 102 -7.88 -5.31 -24.35
CA VAL A 102 -7.58 -5.79 -23.01
C VAL A 102 -8.62 -6.86 -22.70
N LYS A 103 -8.21 -8.14 -22.71
CA LYS A 103 -9.09 -9.32 -22.62
C LYS A 103 -9.71 -9.48 -21.21
N SER A 104 -10.53 -8.53 -20.77
CA SER A 104 -11.19 -8.50 -19.45
C SER A 104 -10.26 -8.59 -18.23
N PHE A 105 -8.94 -8.46 -18.42
CA PHE A 105 -7.97 -8.45 -17.33
C PHE A 105 -7.89 -7.05 -16.69
N PRO A 106 -7.61 -6.96 -15.38
CA PRO A 106 -7.45 -5.67 -14.71
C PRO A 106 -6.30 -4.90 -15.35
N ILE A 107 -6.45 -3.57 -15.36
CA ILE A 107 -5.40 -2.65 -15.79
C ILE A 107 -4.99 -1.85 -14.57
N GLU A 108 -3.70 -1.70 -14.36
CA GLU A 108 -3.17 -1.12 -13.14
C GLU A 108 -1.74 -0.64 -13.32
N VAL A 109 -1.32 0.25 -12.44
CA VAL A 109 0.06 0.65 -12.25
C VAL A 109 0.68 -0.31 -11.24
N LEU A 110 1.76 -0.98 -11.64
CA LEU A 110 2.46 -1.96 -10.81
C LEU A 110 3.40 -1.28 -9.82
N GLY A 111 4.11 -0.25 -10.26
CA GLY A 111 5.09 0.46 -9.45
C GLY A 111 6.06 1.30 -10.27
N VAL A 112 7.05 1.88 -9.60
CA VAL A 112 8.13 2.67 -10.23
C VAL A 112 9.49 2.19 -9.76
N SER A 113 10.40 1.93 -10.71
CA SER A 113 11.78 1.59 -10.39
C SER A 113 12.71 2.27 -11.39
N ASN A 114 13.81 2.87 -10.91
CA ASN A 114 14.79 3.57 -11.74
C ASN A 114 14.16 4.61 -12.67
N ASN A 115 13.20 5.39 -12.15
CA ASN A 115 12.41 6.37 -12.91
C ASN A 115 11.60 5.79 -14.07
N ILE A 116 11.34 4.48 -14.08
CA ILE A 116 10.49 3.81 -15.06
C ILE A 116 9.18 3.40 -14.37
N ALA A 117 8.05 3.83 -14.92
CA ALA A 117 6.73 3.41 -14.47
C ALA A 117 6.35 2.10 -15.16
N TRP A 118 6.01 1.10 -14.36
CA TRP A 118 5.56 -0.22 -14.83
C TRP A 118 4.04 -0.31 -14.70
N ILE A 119 3.39 -0.76 -15.76
CA ILE A 119 1.94 -0.96 -15.79
C ILE A 119 1.62 -2.35 -16.34
N PHE A 120 0.47 -2.86 -15.96
CA PHE A 120 -0.12 -4.04 -16.57
C PHE A 120 -1.38 -3.63 -17.34
N ALA A 121 -1.43 -3.96 -18.64
CA ALA A 121 -2.57 -3.65 -19.52
C ALA A 121 -2.86 -4.80 -20.49
N GLY A 122 -3.15 -5.98 -19.94
CA GLY A 122 -3.21 -7.26 -20.67
C GLY A 122 -1.85 -7.78 -21.13
N GLU A 123 -0.80 -7.00 -20.90
CA GLU A 123 0.61 -7.33 -21.04
C GLU A 123 1.41 -6.41 -20.11
N LEU A 124 2.64 -6.80 -19.79
CA LEU A 124 3.55 -5.97 -19.03
C LEU A 124 4.13 -4.85 -19.91
N MET A 125 4.08 -3.61 -19.44
CA MET A 125 4.59 -2.44 -20.17
C MET A 125 5.36 -1.51 -19.25
N ALA A 126 6.37 -0.84 -19.80
CA ALA A 126 7.20 0.15 -19.13
C ALA A 126 7.15 1.49 -19.85
N PHE A 127 7.02 2.58 -19.09
CA PHE A 127 6.95 3.94 -19.62
C PHE A 127 7.91 4.86 -18.88
N ASP A 128 8.47 5.82 -19.63
CA ASP A 128 9.07 7.01 -19.05
C ASP A 128 7.95 7.92 -18.49
N PRO A 129 7.94 8.23 -17.18
CA PRO A 129 6.91 9.05 -16.55
C PRO A 129 6.85 10.51 -17.04
N PHE A 130 7.98 11.05 -17.51
CA PHE A 130 8.12 12.44 -17.94
C PHE A 130 7.77 12.63 -19.41
N THR A 131 8.18 11.69 -20.27
CA THR A 131 7.94 11.77 -21.72
C THR A 131 6.71 10.99 -22.18
N LEU A 132 6.26 10.01 -21.39
CA LEU A 132 5.26 8.99 -21.75
C LEU A 132 5.68 8.12 -22.95
N GLU A 133 6.97 8.06 -23.24
CA GLU A 133 7.51 7.12 -24.22
C GLU A 133 7.49 5.70 -23.65
N LYS A 134 7.11 4.75 -24.51
CA LYS A 134 7.04 3.35 -24.14
C LYS A 134 8.45 2.81 -24.22
N ILE A 135 9.03 2.49 -23.07
CA ILE A 135 10.38 1.96 -22.94
C ILE A 135 10.40 0.47 -23.29
N ALA A 136 9.40 -0.29 -22.82
CA ALA A 136 9.29 -1.72 -23.09
C ALA A 136 7.83 -2.17 -23.13
N ASP A 137 7.57 -3.24 -23.86
CA ASP A 137 6.36 -4.06 -23.82
C ASP A 137 6.77 -5.55 -23.78
N ALA A 138 5.79 -6.46 -23.82
CA ALA A 138 6.07 -7.89 -23.79
C ALA A 138 7.03 -8.31 -24.92
N ALA A 139 6.87 -7.79 -26.14
CA ALA A 139 7.75 -8.12 -27.25
C ALA A 139 9.19 -7.62 -27.04
N ALA A 140 9.37 -6.40 -26.52
CA ALA A 140 10.69 -5.87 -26.19
C ALA A 140 11.37 -6.64 -25.04
N ILE A 141 10.59 -7.09 -24.05
CA ILE A 141 11.09 -7.93 -22.95
C ILE A 141 11.51 -9.31 -23.48
N GLU A 142 10.69 -9.95 -24.31
CA GLU A 142 11.01 -11.24 -24.91
C GLU A 142 12.22 -11.17 -25.87
N ALA A 143 12.39 -10.06 -26.58
CA ALA A 143 13.57 -9.84 -27.42
C ALA A 143 14.88 -9.82 -26.63
N LYS A 144 14.85 -9.30 -25.40
CA LYS A 144 15.99 -9.32 -24.47
C LYS A 144 16.15 -10.64 -23.71
N ASN A 145 15.10 -11.46 -23.66
CA ASN A 145 15.05 -12.70 -22.90
C ASN A 145 14.54 -13.85 -23.78
N PRO A 146 15.42 -14.47 -24.60
CA PRO A 146 15.01 -15.52 -25.53
C PRO A 146 14.29 -16.71 -24.86
N SER A 147 14.60 -16.99 -23.59
CA SER A 147 13.94 -18.02 -22.77
C SER A 147 12.45 -17.76 -22.52
N LEU A 148 12.01 -16.50 -22.60
CA LEU A 148 10.64 -16.04 -22.35
C LEU A 148 9.80 -15.86 -23.62
N LYS A 149 10.37 -16.07 -24.82
CA LYS A 149 9.70 -15.80 -26.10
C LYS A 149 8.38 -16.55 -26.23
N GLY A 150 7.27 -15.83 -26.37
CA GLY A 150 5.90 -16.36 -26.45
C GLY A 150 5.36 -16.93 -25.14
N LYS A 151 6.06 -16.75 -24.02
CA LYS A 151 5.70 -17.36 -22.73
C LYS A 151 5.17 -16.36 -21.69
N LEU A 152 5.24 -15.05 -21.96
CA LEU A 152 4.67 -14.06 -21.05
C LEU A 152 3.14 -14.20 -20.98
N SER A 153 2.61 -14.19 -19.76
CA SER A 153 1.17 -14.34 -19.55
C SER A 153 0.41 -13.05 -19.85
N SER A 154 -0.81 -13.16 -20.37
CA SER A 154 -1.72 -12.02 -20.52
C SER A 154 -2.56 -11.73 -19.26
N GLU A 155 -2.39 -12.51 -18.17
CA GLU A 155 -3.17 -12.34 -16.94
C GLU A 155 -2.35 -11.65 -15.83
N ARG A 156 -2.95 -10.65 -15.16
CA ARG A 156 -2.29 -9.83 -14.12
C ARG A 156 -1.77 -10.66 -12.95
N ARG A 157 -2.48 -11.72 -12.56
CA ARG A 157 -2.14 -12.56 -11.38
C ARG A 157 -0.74 -13.20 -11.43
N TYR A 158 -0.13 -13.28 -12.61
CA TYR A 158 1.20 -13.87 -12.80
C TYR A 158 2.34 -12.86 -12.75
N TYR A 159 2.07 -11.61 -12.38
CA TYR A 159 3.07 -10.57 -12.21
C TYR A 159 2.98 -10.04 -10.77
N GLU A 160 4.08 -9.92 -10.06
CA GLU A 160 4.17 -9.33 -8.72
C GLU A 160 5.30 -8.31 -8.73
N TYR A 161 4.97 -7.06 -8.42
CA TYR A 161 5.96 -6.00 -8.33
C TYR A 161 6.59 -5.99 -6.94
N ASP A 162 7.91 -6.04 -6.90
CA ASP A 162 8.71 -6.07 -5.70
C ASP A 162 9.74 -4.93 -5.75
N HIS A 163 9.69 -4.03 -4.76
CA HIS A 163 10.58 -2.87 -4.72
C HIS A 163 12.06 -3.24 -4.61
N GLN A 164 12.39 -4.42 -4.07
CA GLN A 164 13.78 -4.87 -3.88
C GLN A 164 14.28 -5.68 -5.07
N TYR A 165 13.44 -6.60 -5.58
CA TYR A 165 13.90 -7.60 -6.55
C TYR A 165 13.47 -7.32 -8.00
N GLY A 166 12.52 -6.40 -8.23
CA GLY A 166 11.99 -6.09 -9.56
C GLY A 166 10.61 -6.70 -9.78
N ILE A 167 10.35 -7.27 -10.96
CA ILE A 167 9.04 -7.87 -11.27
C ILE A 167 9.15 -9.37 -11.31
N LYS A 168 8.55 -10.04 -10.33
CA LYS A 168 8.40 -11.50 -10.34
C LYS A 168 7.33 -11.85 -11.36
N LEU A 169 7.63 -12.78 -12.25
CA LEU A 169 6.69 -13.24 -13.25
C LEU A 169 6.67 -14.76 -13.34
N THR A 170 5.47 -15.31 -13.55
CA THR A 170 5.25 -16.72 -13.85
C THR A 170 4.85 -16.84 -15.32
N ALA A 171 5.68 -17.51 -16.10
CA ALA A 171 5.44 -17.78 -17.51
C ALA A 171 4.29 -18.79 -17.71
N ASN A 172 3.73 -18.85 -18.92
CA ASN A 172 2.63 -19.74 -19.27
C ASN A 172 2.99 -21.25 -19.17
N ASP A 173 4.28 -21.59 -19.19
CA ASP A 173 4.78 -22.95 -18.96
C ASP A 173 5.02 -23.26 -17.47
N GLY A 174 4.71 -22.31 -16.58
CA GLY A 174 4.89 -22.43 -15.13
C GLY A 174 6.28 -22.01 -14.62
N SER A 175 7.24 -21.73 -15.52
CA SER A 175 8.57 -21.28 -15.09
C SER A 175 8.53 -19.87 -14.47
N ARG A 176 9.28 -19.68 -13.38
CA ARG A 176 9.30 -18.43 -12.62
C ARG A 176 10.57 -17.64 -12.90
N TYR A 177 10.42 -16.32 -13.05
CA TYR A 177 11.54 -15.41 -13.28
C TYR A 177 11.41 -14.16 -12.43
N VAL A 178 12.55 -13.51 -12.20
CA VAL A 178 12.62 -12.15 -11.69
C VAL A 178 13.16 -11.24 -12.79
N LEU A 179 12.33 -10.31 -13.24
CA LEU A 179 12.70 -9.29 -14.22
C LEU A 179 13.34 -8.09 -13.51
N ASN A 180 14.61 -7.84 -13.81
CA ASN A 180 15.26 -6.61 -13.39
C ASN A 180 14.64 -5.41 -14.13
N THR A 181 14.10 -4.46 -13.39
CA THR A 181 13.33 -3.32 -13.92
C THR A 181 14.17 -2.25 -14.61
N SER A 182 15.50 -2.23 -14.42
CA SER A 182 16.40 -1.30 -15.13
C SER A 182 16.90 -1.91 -16.44
N THR A 183 17.40 -3.15 -16.38
CA THR A 183 18.04 -3.80 -17.53
C THR A 183 17.03 -4.52 -18.44
N MET A 184 15.88 -4.89 -17.88
CA MET A 184 14.85 -5.75 -18.48
C MET A 184 15.35 -7.16 -18.76
N ILE A 185 16.36 -7.62 -18.01
CA ILE A 185 16.86 -8.99 -18.08
C ILE A 185 16.17 -9.80 -16.98
N ALA A 186 15.63 -10.95 -17.37
CA ALA A 186 14.94 -11.89 -16.50
C ALA A 186 15.89 -13.02 -16.11
N SER A 187 15.99 -13.28 -14.81
CA SER A 187 16.77 -14.40 -14.27
C SER A 187 15.81 -15.48 -13.74
N PRO A 188 16.08 -16.78 -13.95
CA PRO A 188 15.30 -17.86 -13.34
C PRO A 188 15.24 -17.69 -11.82
N SER A 189 14.04 -17.88 -11.26
CA SER A 189 13.84 -17.93 -9.82
C SER A 189 13.78 -19.40 -9.41
N GLU A 190 14.90 -19.98 -8.98
CA GLU A 190 14.99 -21.43 -8.72
C GLU A 190 14.30 -21.87 -7.43
N GLU A 191 13.97 -20.96 -6.51
CA GLU A 191 13.27 -21.31 -5.29
C GLU A 191 12.25 -20.21 -4.95
N GLU A 192 11.18 -20.58 -4.23
CA GLU A 192 10.68 -19.68 -3.19
C GLU A 192 11.84 -19.53 -2.21
N THR A 193 12.76 -18.59 -2.46
CA THR A 193 13.52 -18.02 -1.36
C THR A 193 12.47 -17.62 -0.36
N GLU A 194 12.41 -18.37 0.74
CA GLU A 194 11.37 -18.23 1.74
C GLU A 194 11.34 -16.75 2.10
N LYS A 195 10.28 -16.07 1.64
CA LYS A 195 10.25 -14.61 1.37
C LYS A 195 10.55 -13.77 2.60
N ASP A 196 10.55 -14.41 3.75
CA ASP A 196 10.66 -13.82 5.05
C ASP A 196 12.01 -14.22 5.69
N PRO A 197 12.99 -13.31 5.73
CA PRO A 197 14.25 -13.51 6.44
C PRO A 197 14.04 -13.96 7.90
N GLY A 198 12.93 -13.57 8.53
CA GLY A 198 12.56 -14.01 9.86
C GLY A 198 12.09 -15.48 9.89
N LEU A 199 11.35 -15.94 8.88
CA LEU A 199 10.96 -17.36 8.76
C LEU A 199 12.18 -18.26 8.49
N ALA A 200 13.12 -17.79 7.66
CA ALA A 200 14.39 -18.48 7.43
C ALA A 200 15.23 -18.58 8.71
N ARG A 201 15.36 -17.46 9.44
CA ARG A 201 16.03 -17.41 10.76
C ARG A 201 15.36 -18.30 11.79
N MET A 202 14.02 -18.35 11.82
CA MET A 202 13.26 -19.22 12.71
C MET A 202 13.54 -20.70 12.40
N LYS A 203 13.53 -21.10 11.12
CA LYS A 203 13.89 -22.47 10.70
C LYS A 203 15.33 -22.82 11.08
N GLU A 204 16.27 -21.90 10.92
CA GLU A 204 17.67 -22.11 11.34
C GLU A 204 17.77 -22.35 12.86
N LEU A 205 17.12 -21.51 13.67
CA LEU A 205 17.11 -21.66 15.12
C LEU A 205 16.44 -22.97 15.56
N GLN A 206 15.35 -23.39 14.89
CA GLN A 206 14.70 -24.68 15.13
C GLN A 206 15.64 -25.85 14.81
N LYS A 207 16.38 -25.77 13.70
CA LYS A 207 17.38 -26.78 13.32
C LYS A 207 18.51 -26.87 14.35
N GLN A 208 18.98 -25.73 14.86
CA GLN A 208 19.98 -25.69 15.95
C GLN A 208 19.42 -26.33 17.23
N GLN A 209 18.16 -26.07 17.58
CA GLN A 209 17.51 -26.68 18.72
C GLN A 209 17.38 -28.21 18.57
N GLU A 210 16.99 -28.70 17.39
CA GLU A 210 16.91 -30.13 17.12
C GLU A 210 18.29 -30.80 17.18
N SER A 211 19.34 -30.12 16.70
CA SER A 211 20.72 -30.62 16.79
C SER A 211 21.19 -30.76 18.24
N LEU A 212 20.86 -29.79 19.11
CA LEU A 212 21.17 -29.88 20.54
C LEU A 212 20.42 -31.00 21.23
N ARG A 213 19.15 -31.23 20.87
CA ARG A 213 18.38 -32.38 21.40
C ARG A 213 19.05 -33.71 21.06
N LYS A 214 19.51 -33.88 19.81
CA LYS A 214 20.26 -35.08 19.39
C LYS A 214 21.56 -35.26 20.19
N VAL A 215 22.28 -34.17 20.47
CA VAL A 215 23.48 -34.20 21.32
C VAL A 215 23.12 -34.58 22.76
N SER A 216 22.04 -34.04 23.31
CA SER A 216 21.52 -34.36 24.65
C SER A 216 21.15 -35.85 24.77
N ASP A 217 20.40 -36.37 23.80
CA ASP A 217 19.97 -37.77 23.74
C ASP A 217 21.17 -38.72 23.62
N SER A 218 22.15 -38.38 22.79
CA SER A 218 23.40 -39.14 22.65
C SER A 218 24.18 -39.15 23.96
N ASN A 219 24.31 -38.01 24.64
CA ASN A 219 25.00 -37.92 25.93
C ASN A 219 24.32 -38.78 27.00
N TYR A 220 22.98 -38.72 27.07
CA TYR A 220 22.21 -39.56 27.97
C TYR A 220 22.36 -41.05 27.66
N ALA A 221 22.40 -41.43 26.39
CA ALA A 221 22.65 -42.82 25.98
C ALA A 221 24.05 -43.31 26.42
N HIS A 222 25.08 -42.47 26.31
CA HIS A 222 26.43 -42.77 26.80
C HIS A 222 26.45 -42.99 28.32
N PHE A 223 25.85 -42.08 29.08
CA PHE A 223 25.74 -42.21 30.54
C PHE A 223 24.97 -43.47 30.95
N ARG A 224 23.83 -43.75 30.31
CA ARG A 224 23.03 -44.96 30.56
C ARG A 224 23.82 -46.23 30.29
N ASN A 225 24.61 -46.26 29.21
CA ASN A 225 25.47 -47.38 28.88
C ASN A 225 26.57 -47.58 29.93
N ALA A 226 27.18 -46.51 30.44
CA ALA A 226 28.15 -46.59 31.54
C ALA A 226 27.52 -47.20 32.79
N GLY A 227 26.29 -46.81 33.16
CA GLY A 227 25.54 -47.43 34.25
C GLY A 227 25.28 -48.92 34.05
N LYS A 228 24.94 -49.34 32.82
CA LYS A 228 24.79 -50.76 32.47
C LYS A 228 26.11 -51.52 32.66
N LEU A 229 27.22 -50.99 32.14
CA LEU A 229 28.54 -51.62 32.24
C LEU A 229 29.02 -51.72 33.69
N TYR A 230 28.70 -50.73 34.53
CA TYR A 230 29.00 -50.74 35.96
C TYR A 230 28.24 -51.86 36.68
N ASN A 231 26.93 -51.98 36.42
CA ASN A 231 26.10 -53.06 36.98
C ASN A 231 26.58 -54.46 36.55
N GLU A 232 27.09 -54.58 35.32
CA GLU A 232 27.71 -55.80 34.80
C GLU A 232 29.15 -56.03 35.31
N ARG A 233 29.68 -55.16 36.20
CA ARG A 233 31.05 -55.17 36.74
C ARG A 233 32.15 -55.09 35.67
N LYS A 234 31.84 -54.54 34.50
CA LYS A 234 32.77 -54.37 33.37
C LYS A 234 33.61 -53.10 33.45
N ILE A 235 33.20 -52.14 34.29
CA ILE A 235 33.97 -50.91 34.57
C ILE A 235 34.08 -50.70 36.09
N SER A 236 35.11 -49.96 36.52
CA SER A 236 35.32 -49.63 37.93
C SER A 236 34.34 -48.54 38.41
N GLY A 237 34.17 -48.43 39.73
CA GLY A 237 33.38 -47.36 40.33
C GLY A 237 33.91 -45.95 40.01
N VAL A 238 35.24 -45.79 39.94
CA VAL A 238 35.89 -44.53 39.55
C VAL A 238 35.55 -44.18 38.09
N ALA A 239 35.62 -45.15 37.17
CA ALA A 239 35.28 -44.92 35.77
C ALA A 239 33.79 -44.57 35.56
N TYR A 240 32.90 -45.15 36.37
CA TYR A 240 31.49 -44.78 36.38
C TYR A 240 31.28 -43.35 36.92
N GLN A 241 31.97 -42.99 38.00
CA GLN A 241 31.88 -41.67 38.61
C GLN A 241 32.39 -40.56 37.66
N ASP A 242 33.51 -40.79 36.97
CA ASP A 242 34.02 -39.89 35.92
C ASP A 242 33.01 -39.69 34.79
N SER A 243 32.33 -40.77 34.36
CA SER A 243 31.28 -40.70 33.35
C SER A 243 30.05 -39.92 33.84
N SER A 244 29.70 -40.06 35.12
CA SER A 244 28.60 -39.32 35.75
C SER A 244 28.92 -37.82 35.83
N ASP A 245 30.12 -37.46 36.27
CA ASP A 245 30.56 -36.07 36.40
C ASP A 245 30.63 -35.37 35.03
N ARG A 246 31.12 -36.08 34.00
CA ARG A 246 31.11 -35.60 32.62
C ARG A 246 29.69 -35.34 32.12
N PHE A 247 28.79 -36.31 32.33
CA PHE A 247 27.38 -36.16 31.95
C PHE A 247 26.74 -34.95 32.62
N MET A 248 26.94 -34.75 33.93
CA MET A 248 26.35 -33.62 34.66
C MET A 248 26.89 -32.28 34.16
N LYS A 249 28.20 -32.19 33.86
CA LYS A 249 28.82 -30.98 33.31
C LYS A 249 28.28 -30.64 31.92
N GLU A 250 28.25 -31.62 31.02
CA GLU A 250 27.75 -31.45 29.66
C GLU A 250 26.24 -31.16 29.64
N ARG A 251 25.46 -31.83 30.47
CA ARG A 251 24.02 -31.54 30.65
C ARG A 251 23.78 -30.10 31.07
N SER A 252 24.55 -29.58 32.04
CA SER A 252 24.43 -28.18 32.46
C SER A 252 24.68 -27.19 31.31
N ILE A 253 25.68 -27.48 30.47
CA ILE A 253 26.00 -26.65 29.29
C ILE A 253 24.88 -26.73 28.25
N ILE A 254 24.43 -27.94 27.92
CA ILE A 254 23.35 -28.18 26.95
C ILE A 254 22.07 -27.48 27.39
N THR A 255 21.67 -27.60 28.67
CA THR A 255 20.47 -26.93 29.19
C THR A 255 20.57 -25.41 29.07
N LYS A 256 21.72 -24.79 29.36
CA LYS A 256 21.91 -23.33 29.20
C LYS A 256 21.81 -22.91 27.73
N LEU A 257 22.36 -23.71 26.81
CA LEU A 257 22.27 -23.45 25.37
C LEU A 257 20.84 -23.62 24.86
N GLU A 258 20.12 -24.66 25.30
CA GLU A 258 18.71 -24.89 24.98
C GLU A 258 17.83 -23.73 25.47
N ASP A 259 18.03 -23.25 26.71
CA ASP A 259 17.31 -22.10 27.24
C ASP A 259 17.58 -20.82 26.44
N SER A 260 18.83 -20.61 26.03
CA SER A 260 19.22 -19.47 25.19
C SER A 260 18.57 -19.54 23.82
N LEU A 261 18.63 -20.69 23.14
CA LEU A 261 18.00 -20.89 21.83
C LEU A 261 16.48 -20.78 21.91
N ARG A 262 15.86 -21.33 22.96
CA ARG A 262 14.41 -21.21 23.17
C ARG A 262 13.97 -19.76 23.27
N LYS A 263 14.73 -18.93 24.01
CA LYS A 263 14.48 -17.47 24.07
C LYS A 263 14.65 -16.79 22.72
N LEU A 264 15.66 -17.18 21.95
CA LEU A 264 15.86 -16.65 20.59
C LEU A 264 14.74 -17.04 19.63
N VAL A 265 14.25 -18.27 19.70
CA VAL A 265 13.10 -18.74 18.91
C VAL A 265 11.84 -17.96 19.28
N GLN A 266 11.52 -17.82 20.57
CA GLN A 266 10.36 -17.06 21.02
C GLN A 266 10.43 -15.60 20.55
N ASN A 267 11.60 -14.97 20.71
CA ASN A 267 11.81 -13.60 20.26
C ASN A 267 11.64 -13.43 18.74
N ALA A 268 12.11 -14.39 17.96
CA ALA A 268 11.93 -14.37 16.50
C ALA A 268 10.46 -14.57 16.10
N ASP A 269 9.72 -15.41 16.83
CA ASP A 269 8.28 -15.63 16.61
C ASP A 269 7.47 -14.36 16.90
N GLU A 270 7.78 -13.66 18.00
CA GLU A 270 7.17 -12.37 18.34
C GLU A 270 7.46 -11.28 17.28
N GLU A 271 8.70 -11.20 16.77
CA GLU A 271 9.10 -10.29 15.68
C GLU A 271 8.31 -10.57 14.38
N MET A 272 8.12 -11.85 14.07
CA MET A 272 7.41 -12.32 12.89
C MET A 272 5.92 -12.00 12.93
N ASP A 273 5.29 -12.16 14.09
CA ASP A 273 3.87 -11.85 14.25
C ASP A 273 3.61 -10.34 14.09
N GLU A 274 4.49 -9.48 14.61
CA GLU A 274 4.41 -8.03 14.39
C GLU A 274 4.53 -7.66 12.90
N LEU A 275 5.48 -8.27 12.18
CA LEU A 275 5.65 -8.05 10.74
C LEU A 275 4.42 -8.51 9.94
N ARG A 276 3.86 -9.68 10.26
CA ARG A 276 2.66 -10.22 9.61
C ARG A 276 1.43 -9.35 9.85
N ASP A 277 1.25 -8.84 11.06
CA ASP A 277 0.13 -7.96 11.37
C ASP A 277 0.28 -6.60 10.67
N GLN A 278 1.50 -6.09 10.54
CA GLN A 278 1.79 -4.90 9.75
C GLN A 278 1.50 -5.15 8.25
N GLU A 279 1.93 -6.28 7.70
CA GLU A 279 1.65 -6.66 6.31
C GLU A 279 0.14 -6.82 6.04
N ARG A 280 -0.59 -7.47 6.96
CA ARG A 280 -2.07 -7.56 6.89
C ARG A 280 -2.73 -6.19 6.87
N LEU A 281 -2.24 -5.25 7.67
CA LEU A 281 -2.76 -3.89 7.71
C LEU A 281 -2.50 -3.16 6.38
N VAL A 282 -1.28 -3.25 5.84
CA VAL A 282 -0.92 -2.69 4.53
C VAL A 282 -1.79 -3.29 3.42
N ASN A 283 -1.95 -4.60 3.38
CA ASN A 283 -2.82 -5.28 2.42
C ASN A 283 -4.28 -4.84 2.54
N THR A 284 -4.76 -4.63 3.77
CA THR A 284 -6.11 -4.10 4.02
C THR A 284 -6.24 -2.68 3.49
N LEU A 285 -5.26 -1.80 3.74
CA LEU A 285 -5.27 -0.42 3.25
C LEU A 285 -5.24 -0.30 1.73
N GLN A 286 -4.53 -1.22 1.06
CA GLN A 286 -4.44 -1.24 -0.39
C GLN A 286 -5.72 -1.79 -1.07
N SER A 287 -6.40 -2.73 -0.40
CA SER A 287 -7.59 -3.43 -0.93
C SER A 287 -8.93 -2.83 -0.54
N SER A 288 -9.06 -2.29 0.68
CA SER A 288 -10.29 -1.75 1.26
C SER A 288 -10.03 -0.33 1.76
N ARG A 289 -10.93 0.59 1.40
CA ARG A 289 -10.68 2.04 1.41
C ARG A 289 -11.72 2.81 2.23
N HIS A 290 -12.36 2.12 3.17
CA HIS A 290 -13.32 2.75 4.06
C HIS A 290 -12.61 3.73 5.00
N PHE A 291 -13.31 4.79 5.38
CA PHE A 291 -12.77 5.83 6.27
C PHE A 291 -12.23 5.28 7.61
N SER A 292 -12.84 4.24 8.17
CA SER A 292 -12.36 3.61 9.40
C SER A 292 -11.01 2.88 9.23
N GLN A 293 -10.65 2.50 8.00
CA GLN A 293 -9.43 1.75 7.73
C GLN A 293 -8.22 2.66 7.58
N VAL A 294 -8.39 3.88 7.05
CA VAL A 294 -7.29 4.80 6.73
C VAL A 294 -6.61 5.41 7.96
N LYS A 295 -7.10 5.11 9.16
CA LYS A 295 -6.66 5.73 10.41
C LYS A 295 -6.49 4.73 11.56
N VAL A 296 -5.71 5.13 12.55
CA VAL A 296 -5.68 4.56 13.90
C VAL A 296 -5.83 5.66 14.93
N ASN A 297 -6.22 5.30 16.14
CA ASN A 297 -6.50 6.24 17.22
C ASN A 297 -5.35 6.35 18.22
N THR A 298 -4.37 5.45 18.18
CA THR A 298 -3.19 5.49 19.04
C THR A 298 -1.93 5.40 18.22
N ASP A 299 -0.90 6.07 18.72
CA ASP A 299 0.40 6.12 18.10
C ASP A 299 1.49 6.38 19.16
N SER A 300 2.73 6.18 18.76
CA SER A 300 3.90 6.45 19.56
C SER A 300 4.92 7.25 18.77
N PHE A 301 5.37 8.37 19.34
CA PHE A 301 6.35 9.24 18.71
C PHE A 301 7.24 9.90 19.76
N SER A 302 8.55 9.98 19.50
CA SER A 302 9.52 10.63 20.41
C SER A 302 9.40 10.20 21.88
N ASN A 303 9.33 8.89 22.14
CA ASN A 303 9.17 8.29 23.48
C ASN A 303 7.92 8.77 24.24
N LYS A 304 6.87 9.16 23.52
CA LYS A 304 5.55 9.45 24.07
C LYS A 304 4.49 8.65 23.35
N TRP A 305 3.44 8.33 24.09
CA TRP A 305 2.20 7.80 23.56
C TRP A 305 1.27 8.97 23.21
N TYR A 306 0.59 8.87 22.08
CA TYR A 306 -0.44 9.80 21.65
C TYR A 306 -1.75 9.04 21.38
N GLY A 307 -2.86 9.61 21.82
CA GLY A 307 -4.19 9.03 21.64
C GLY A 307 -5.21 10.06 21.16
N ILE A 308 -5.91 9.78 20.07
CA ILE A 308 -7.09 10.51 19.61
C ILE A 308 -8.32 9.68 20.02
N LEU A 309 -8.80 9.92 21.23
CA LEU A 309 -9.78 9.08 21.92
C LEU A 309 -10.87 9.93 22.59
N THR A 310 -11.98 9.29 22.94
CA THR A 310 -12.98 9.85 23.84
C THR A 310 -12.51 9.78 25.30
N ALA A 311 -13.14 10.55 26.19
CA ALA A 311 -12.82 10.50 27.62
C ALA A 311 -13.11 9.11 28.24
N GLU A 312 -14.19 8.46 27.80
CA GLU A 312 -14.57 7.12 28.26
C GLU A 312 -13.54 6.06 27.85
N GLU A 313 -13.02 6.15 26.62
CA GLU A 313 -11.99 5.21 26.13
C GLU A 313 -10.65 5.39 26.85
N ILE A 314 -10.32 6.62 27.26
CA ILE A 314 -9.12 6.90 28.06
C ILE A 314 -9.17 6.19 29.41
N GLU A 315 -10.35 6.15 30.06
CA GLU A 315 -10.54 5.45 31.34
C GLU A 315 -10.43 3.93 31.20
N LYS A 316 -10.86 3.38 30.05
CA LYS A 316 -10.83 1.94 29.74
C LYS A 316 -9.54 1.49 29.06
N LEU A 317 -8.60 2.40 28.81
CA LEU A 317 -7.37 2.11 28.09
C LEU A 317 -6.47 1.20 28.93
N PRO A 318 -6.03 0.03 28.41
CA PRO A 318 -5.08 -0.78 29.13
C PRO A 318 -3.72 -0.09 29.22
N GLY A 319 -2.94 -0.49 30.21
CA GLY A 319 -1.58 0.03 30.37
C GLY A 319 -0.60 -0.41 29.29
N GLN A 320 -0.91 -1.45 28.49
CA GLN A 320 -0.04 -1.91 27.41
C GLN A 320 -0.35 -1.13 26.12
N PHE A 321 0.69 -0.70 25.41
CA PHE A 321 0.56 -0.08 24.09
C PHE A 321 0.20 -1.09 23.00
N ASP A 322 -0.69 -0.65 22.13
CA ASP A 322 -1.12 -1.27 20.89
C ASP A 322 -1.66 -0.19 19.93
N TYR A 323 -1.61 -0.48 18.63
CA TYR A 323 -2.29 0.33 17.62
C TYR A 323 -3.78 0.00 17.65
N ARG A 324 -4.61 0.94 18.11
CA ARG A 324 -6.06 0.77 18.28
C ARG A 324 -6.84 1.51 17.22
N LYS A 325 -8.00 0.96 16.88
CA LYS A 325 -9.05 1.65 16.15
C LYS A 325 -10.26 1.77 17.07
N THR A 326 -10.84 2.96 17.12
CA THR A 326 -12.13 3.18 17.79
C THR A 326 -13.26 3.06 16.78
N PHE A 327 -14.36 2.48 17.22
CA PHE A 327 -15.53 2.21 16.40
C PHE A 327 -16.75 2.85 17.07
N GLY A 328 -16.94 4.14 16.82
CA GLY A 328 -18.15 4.85 17.24
C GLY A 328 -18.43 5.98 16.27
N ASP A 329 -19.63 5.94 15.68
CA ASP A 329 -19.96 6.88 14.62
C ASP A 329 -20.14 8.31 15.14
N ALA A 330 -20.42 8.47 16.43
CA ALA A 330 -20.60 9.75 17.10
C ALA A 330 -19.40 10.19 17.94
N ASP A 331 -18.28 9.48 17.84
CA ASP A 331 -17.13 9.69 18.73
C ASP A 331 -16.49 11.06 18.52
N ARG A 332 -16.47 11.85 19.59
CA ARG A 332 -15.86 13.19 19.64
C ARG A 332 -14.46 13.09 20.24
N ASN A 333 -13.52 12.62 19.45
CA ASN A 333 -12.18 12.33 19.92
C ASN A 333 -11.39 13.62 20.19
N LYS A 334 -10.54 13.58 21.23
CA LYS A 334 -9.59 14.64 21.58
C LYS A 334 -8.19 14.05 21.66
N LEU A 335 -7.18 14.91 21.57
CA LEU A 335 -5.78 14.48 21.62
C LEU A 335 -5.25 14.43 23.05
N TYR A 336 -4.70 13.28 23.41
CA TYR A 336 -4.05 12.99 24.68
C TYR A 336 -2.60 12.57 24.46
N VAL A 337 -1.78 12.78 25.48
CA VAL A 337 -0.38 12.34 25.54
C VAL A 337 -0.10 11.64 26.86
N ALA A 338 0.81 10.67 26.84
CA ALA A 338 1.38 10.05 28.03
C ALA A 338 2.83 9.65 27.77
N THR A 339 3.59 9.40 28.83
CA THR A 339 4.90 8.76 28.71
C THR A 339 4.74 7.30 28.28
N ILE A 340 5.69 6.77 27.51
CA ILE A 340 5.76 5.34 27.20
C ILE A 340 7.07 4.75 27.72
N THR A 341 7.01 3.55 28.27
CA THR A 341 8.18 2.86 28.86
C THR A 341 8.22 1.41 28.41
N ILE A 342 9.41 0.81 28.38
CA ILE A 342 9.56 -0.61 28.06
C ILE A 342 9.30 -1.41 29.33
N LYS A 343 8.39 -2.40 29.29
CA LYS A 343 8.01 -3.20 30.48
C LYS A 343 9.21 -3.90 31.14
N ASP A 344 10.14 -4.38 30.32
CA ASP A 344 11.33 -5.10 30.73
C ASP A 344 12.47 -4.77 29.74
N PRO A 345 13.35 -3.80 30.08
CA PRO A 345 14.45 -3.38 29.21
C PRO A 345 15.46 -4.50 28.91
N SER A 346 15.49 -5.57 29.71
CA SER A 346 16.39 -6.72 29.47
C SER A 346 15.93 -7.62 28.33
N LYS A 347 14.65 -7.48 27.92
CA LYS A 347 14.05 -8.22 26.81
C LYS A 347 13.97 -7.33 25.58
N LYS A 348 14.61 -7.76 24.49
CA LYS A 348 14.66 -7.05 23.22
C LYS A 348 13.26 -6.71 22.64
N PHE A 349 12.27 -7.57 22.88
CA PHE A 349 10.89 -7.44 22.37
C PHE A 349 9.88 -7.13 23.46
N SER A 350 10.32 -6.45 24.51
CA SER A 350 9.43 -6.13 25.61
C SER A 350 8.38 -5.10 25.21
N LYS A 351 7.13 -5.44 25.51
CA LYS A 351 5.96 -4.61 25.23
C LYS A 351 6.09 -3.24 25.88
N TRP A 352 5.60 -2.24 25.17
CA TRP A 352 5.57 -0.87 25.67
C TRP A 352 4.38 -0.66 26.61
N MET A 353 4.59 0.13 27.64
CA MET A 353 3.63 0.46 28.69
C MET A 353 3.35 1.96 28.68
N ILE A 354 2.07 2.30 28.58
CA ILE A 354 1.53 3.65 28.64
C ILE A 354 1.49 4.11 30.10
N GLY A 355 1.97 5.32 30.35
CA GLY A 355 1.92 5.96 31.66
C GLY A 355 0.49 6.05 32.22
N ALA A 356 0.39 5.96 33.56
CA ALA A 356 -0.88 6.10 34.24
C ALA A 356 -1.49 7.50 34.00
N GLU A 357 -0.66 8.54 34.11
CA GLU A 357 -1.04 9.93 33.84
C GLU A 357 -1.15 10.19 32.34
N LYS A 358 -2.37 10.52 31.89
CA LYS A 358 -2.70 10.85 30.51
C LYS A 358 -3.20 12.28 30.48
N GLN A 359 -2.48 13.14 29.77
CA GLN A 359 -2.78 14.56 29.69
C GLN A 359 -3.50 14.87 28.39
N LYS A 360 -4.66 15.54 28.47
CA LYS A 360 -5.30 16.16 27.29
C LYS A 360 -4.47 17.37 26.86
N ILE A 361 -3.99 17.38 25.62
CA ILE A 361 -3.13 18.46 25.09
C ILE A 361 -3.83 19.36 24.07
N SER A 362 -5.05 19.00 23.64
CA SER A 362 -5.85 19.82 22.73
C SER A 362 -7.33 19.75 23.07
N ASP A 363 -8.03 20.87 22.92
CA ASP A 363 -9.50 20.92 22.96
C ASP A 363 -10.15 20.76 21.58
N ALA A 364 -9.34 20.66 20.52
CA ALA A 364 -9.83 20.32 19.19
C ALA A 364 -10.57 18.98 19.22
N VAL A 365 -11.72 18.95 18.56
CA VAL A 365 -12.57 17.76 18.46
C VAL A 365 -12.45 17.18 17.06
N PHE A 366 -12.09 15.90 17.00
CA PHE A 366 -11.95 15.15 15.76
C PHE A 366 -13.04 14.09 15.70
N LEU A 367 -14.13 14.39 14.98
CA LEU A 367 -15.27 13.47 14.87
C LEU A 367 -14.88 12.20 14.10
N GLN A 368 -15.06 11.04 14.74
CA GLN A 368 -14.52 9.76 14.25
C GLN A 368 -13.02 9.86 13.92
N GLY A 369 -12.28 10.77 14.56
CA GLY A 369 -10.95 11.15 14.14
C GLY A 369 -9.89 10.09 14.44
N GLY A 370 -8.74 10.19 13.77
CA GLY A 370 -7.56 9.38 14.04
C GLY A 370 -6.35 9.85 13.24
N PHE A 371 -5.18 9.29 13.53
CA PHE A 371 -3.95 9.51 12.79
C PHE A 371 -4.04 8.84 11.43
N LEU A 372 -3.76 9.59 10.36
CA LEU A 372 -3.70 9.05 9.00
C LEU A 372 -2.53 8.06 8.90
N LEU A 373 -2.83 6.86 8.41
CA LEU A 373 -1.82 5.84 8.16
C LEU A 373 -1.11 6.08 6.83
N ASP A 374 0.16 5.78 6.74
CA ASP A 374 0.86 5.64 5.47
C ASP A 374 0.44 4.33 4.80
N ILE A 375 0.01 4.40 3.54
CA ILE A 375 -0.55 3.24 2.82
C ILE A 375 0.50 2.14 2.55
N THR A 376 1.79 2.50 2.56
CA THR A 376 2.90 1.58 2.29
C THR A 376 3.41 0.91 3.56
N THR A 377 3.37 1.60 4.69
CA THR A 377 3.91 1.07 5.95
C THR A 377 2.83 0.62 6.94
N GLY A 378 1.60 1.10 6.79
CA GLY A 378 0.52 0.87 7.75
C GLY A 378 0.70 1.62 9.08
N LYS A 379 1.70 2.51 9.19
CA LYS A 379 1.99 3.28 10.41
C LYS A 379 1.47 4.72 10.29
N PRO A 380 1.13 5.37 11.41
CA PRO A 380 0.79 6.79 11.42
C PRO A 380 1.86 7.66 10.73
N ILE A 381 1.41 8.67 10.00
CA ILE A 381 2.29 9.62 9.33
C ILE A 381 2.80 10.66 10.33
N HIS A 382 4.12 10.71 10.50
CA HIS A 382 4.83 11.75 11.23
C HIS A 382 5.40 12.79 10.27
N LEU A 383 5.22 14.06 10.62
CA LEU A 383 5.76 15.19 9.88
C LEU A 383 6.89 15.82 10.68
N SER A 384 7.94 16.29 9.98
CA SER A 384 9.01 17.09 10.56
C SER A 384 8.92 18.55 10.12
N GLY A 385 9.50 19.44 10.94
CA GLY A 385 9.61 20.87 10.64
C GLY A 385 8.26 21.61 10.49
N PRO A 386 7.49 21.82 11.58
CA PRO A 386 7.67 21.34 12.96
C PRO A 386 7.08 19.92 13.17
N ASP A 387 7.51 19.25 14.23
CA ASP A 387 7.07 17.88 14.51
C ASP A 387 5.56 17.77 14.77
N GLY A 388 4.92 16.77 14.19
CA GLY A 388 3.50 16.54 14.36
C GLY A 388 2.94 15.41 13.52
N PHE A 389 1.62 15.37 13.44
CA PHE A 389 0.84 14.29 12.85
C PHE A 389 -0.10 14.81 11.77
N LEU A 390 -0.46 13.93 10.83
CA LEU A 390 -1.65 14.09 10.02
C LEU A 390 -2.84 13.43 10.69
N VAL A 391 -3.89 14.21 10.94
CA VAL A 391 -5.15 13.75 11.53
C VAL A 391 -6.25 13.84 10.49
N VAL A 392 -6.98 12.74 10.32
CA VAL A 392 -8.19 12.66 9.49
C VAL A 392 -9.41 12.47 10.36
N TYR A 393 -10.49 13.15 10.01
CA TYR A 393 -11.76 13.11 10.75
C TYR A 393 -12.93 13.48 9.82
N LYS A 394 -14.16 13.25 10.28
CA LYS A 394 -15.37 13.60 9.53
C LYS A 394 -15.82 15.01 9.89
N GLU A 395 -16.31 15.75 8.91
CA GLU A 395 -16.87 17.10 9.13
C GLU A 395 -18.19 17.05 9.94
N GLN A 396 -18.99 16.01 9.70
CA GLN A 396 -20.28 15.79 10.33
C GLN A 396 -20.61 14.29 10.42
N LEU A 397 -21.74 13.95 11.02
CA LEU A 397 -22.22 12.57 11.08
C LEU A 397 -22.80 12.12 9.72
N GLY A 398 -22.78 10.80 9.49
CA GLY A 398 -23.45 10.16 8.36
C GLY A 398 -22.55 9.82 7.16
N SER A 399 -23.09 9.00 6.25
CA SER A 399 -22.37 8.47 5.08
C SER A 399 -21.94 9.53 4.07
N GLU A 400 -22.65 10.67 4.02
CA GLU A 400 -22.33 11.78 3.12
C GLU A 400 -21.23 12.71 3.66
N ALA A 401 -20.79 12.50 4.90
CA ALA A 401 -19.83 13.36 5.57
C ALA A 401 -18.46 13.35 4.88
N LYS A 402 -17.91 14.56 4.72
CA LYS A 402 -16.63 14.79 4.08
C LYS A 402 -15.47 14.58 5.04
N ILE A 403 -14.34 14.15 4.51
CA ILE A 403 -13.11 13.96 5.24
C ILE A 403 -12.43 15.31 5.39
N MET A 404 -12.18 15.68 6.63
CA MET A 404 -11.30 16.76 7.02
C MET A 404 -9.90 16.20 7.21
N LEU A 405 -8.90 17.00 6.86
CA LEU A 405 -7.49 16.70 7.08
C LEU A 405 -6.87 17.85 7.87
N SER A 406 -6.06 17.54 8.88
CA SER A 406 -5.35 18.55 9.67
C SER A 406 -3.92 18.13 9.97
N ARG A 407 -3.04 19.13 10.05
CA ARG A 407 -1.73 18.98 10.68
C ARG A 407 -1.83 19.42 12.13
N VAL A 408 -1.48 18.51 13.04
CA VAL A 408 -1.53 18.75 14.48
C VAL A 408 -0.12 18.57 15.04
N GLY A 409 0.41 19.58 15.73
CA GLY A 409 1.71 19.52 16.37
C GLY A 409 1.72 18.54 17.56
N ILE A 410 2.93 18.14 17.97
CA ILE A 410 3.13 17.32 19.18
C ILE A 410 2.68 18.02 20.47
N ASP A 411 2.48 19.34 20.43
CA ASP A 411 1.93 20.19 21.48
C ASP A 411 0.38 20.24 21.45
N GLY A 412 -0.25 19.59 20.47
CA GLY A 412 -1.70 19.57 20.28
C GLY A 412 -2.25 20.79 19.54
N LYS A 413 -1.39 21.71 19.10
CA LYS A 413 -1.79 22.86 18.28
C LYS A 413 -2.16 22.40 16.87
N GLN A 414 -3.33 22.80 16.40
CA GLN A 414 -3.73 22.58 15.01
C GLN A 414 -3.10 23.67 14.13
N ASN A 415 -2.14 23.29 13.29
CA ASN A 415 -1.39 24.24 12.44
C ASN A 415 -2.23 24.68 11.24
N TRP A 416 -2.93 23.74 10.62
CA TRP A 416 -3.89 23.98 9.56
C TRP A 416 -4.93 22.86 9.53
N SER A 417 -6.09 23.16 8.97
CA SER A 417 -7.16 22.20 8.69
C SER A 417 -7.80 22.54 7.35
N LEU A 418 -8.18 21.52 6.60
CA LEU A 418 -8.84 21.67 5.32
C LEU A 418 -9.93 20.61 5.13
N ASN A 419 -10.97 20.97 4.38
CA ASN A 419 -11.99 20.05 3.90
C ASN A 419 -11.53 19.49 2.55
N THR A 420 -11.41 18.16 2.43
CA THR A 420 -11.01 17.53 1.17
C THR A 420 -12.15 17.49 0.14
N GLY A 421 -13.41 17.62 0.57
CA GLY A 421 -14.57 17.38 -0.29
C GLY A 421 -14.81 15.91 -0.64
N LEU A 422 -13.94 15.00 -0.18
CA LEU A 422 -14.01 13.56 -0.42
C LEU A 422 -14.76 12.86 0.74
N LYS A 423 -15.50 11.80 0.43
CA LYS A 423 -16.15 10.96 1.47
C LYS A 423 -15.25 9.82 1.95
N GLU A 424 -14.42 9.33 1.02
CA GLU A 424 -13.47 8.24 1.16
C GLU A 424 -12.20 8.60 0.38
N PHE A 425 -11.05 8.08 0.81
CA PHE A 425 -9.80 8.19 0.06
C PHE A 425 -9.59 6.90 -0.73
N SER A 426 -9.46 7.02 -2.05
CA SER A 426 -9.16 5.87 -2.89
C SER A 426 -7.68 5.48 -2.83
N TYR A 427 -6.80 6.46 -2.67
CA TYR A 427 -5.36 6.26 -2.52
C TYR A 427 -4.75 7.52 -1.92
N TRP A 428 -3.64 7.40 -1.20
CA TRP A 428 -2.84 8.55 -0.81
C TRP A 428 -1.38 8.15 -0.62
N ILE A 429 -0.49 9.10 -0.85
CA ILE A 429 0.95 8.90 -0.75
C ILE A 429 1.62 10.21 -0.36
N ILE A 430 2.68 10.12 0.44
CA ILE A 430 3.52 11.25 0.78
C ILE A 430 4.79 11.20 -0.05
N HIS A 431 5.16 12.35 -0.61
CA HIS A 431 6.45 12.55 -1.23
C HIS A 431 6.99 13.91 -0.82
N LYS A 432 8.08 13.90 -0.05
CA LYS A 432 8.65 15.12 0.56
C LYS A 432 7.59 15.86 1.40
N GLN A 433 7.50 17.18 1.25
CA GLN A 433 6.56 18.03 1.98
C GLN A 433 5.16 18.11 1.33
N ARG A 434 4.74 17.05 0.60
CA ARG A 434 3.43 17.01 -0.06
C ARG A 434 2.72 15.68 0.20
N LEU A 435 1.42 15.78 0.47
CA LEU A 435 0.50 14.66 0.47
C LEU A 435 -0.34 14.71 -0.80
N TYR A 436 -0.40 13.59 -1.50
CA TYR A 436 -1.23 13.40 -2.68
C TYR A 436 -2.40 12.52 -2.27
N VAL A 437 -3.61 13.04 -2.39
CA VAL A 437 -4.85 12.33 -2.03
C VAL A 437 -5.69 12.15 -3.27
N PHE A 438 -6.12 10.92 -3.52
CA PHE A 438 -6.92 10.53 -4.68
C PHE A 438 -8.26 10.03 -4.20
N GLY A 439 -9.34 10.46 -4.84
CA GLY A 439 -10.68 10.03 -4.47
C GLY A 439 -11.74 10.37 -5.49
N THR A 440 -12.98 10.11 -5.08
CA THR A 440 -14.19 10.46 -5.82
C THR A 440 -15.03 11.49 -5.08
N ASP A 441 -15.42 12.54 -5.78
CA ASP A 441 -16.44 13.50 -5.31
C ASP A 441 -17.63 13.63 -6.26
N ASN A 442 -17.62 12.90 -7.37
CA ASN A 442 -18.71 12.86 -8.33
C ASN A 442 -19.66 11.68 -8.00
N LYS A 443 -20.93 11.99 -7.76
CA LYS A 443 -21.98 11.00 -7.46
C LYS A 443 -22.33 10.11 -8.65
N GLU A 444 -21.98 10.52 -9.88
CA GLU A 444 -22.25 9.76 -11.10
C GLU A 444 -21.19 8.67 -11.37
N LEU A 445 -20.05 8.73 -10.69
CA LEU A 445 -18.97 7.77 -10.85
C LEU A 445 -19.12 6.61 -9.86
N SER A 446 -18.59 5.45 -10.27
CA SER A 446 -18.49 4.31 -9.37
C SER A 446 -17.53 4.60 -8.21
N SER A 447 -17.70 3.91 -7.08
CA SER A 447 -16.85 4.10 -5.89
C SER A 447 -15.36 3.78 -6.11
N GLY A 448 -15.02 3.05 -7.18
CA GLY A 448 -13.64 2.71 -7.55
C GLY A 448 -12.95 3.70 -8.49
N ASP A 449 -13.70 4.63 -9.10
CA ASP A 449 -13.18 5.59 -10.08
C ASP A 449 -12.66 6.87 -9.41
N ILE A 450 -11.39 7.23 -9.63
CA ILE A 450 -10.82 8.46 -9.10
C ILE A 450 -11.07 9.60 -10.08
N ASN A 451 -11.86 10.62 -9.73
CA ASN A 451 -11.96 11.84 -10.54
C ASN A 451 -11.17 13.02 -10.00
N VAL A 452 -10.65 12.92 -8.78
CA VAL A 452 -9.94 14.02 -8.13
C VAL A 452 -8.58 13.57 -7.60
N MET A 453 -7.57 14.39 -7.85
CA MET A 453 -6.29 14.38 -7.14
C MET A 453 -6.12 15.71 -6.41
N HIS A 454 -5.93 15.64 -5.10
CA HIS A 454 -5.49 16.75 -4.29
C HIS A 454 -3.99 16.65 -4.04
N ILE A 455 -3.29 17.77 -4.17
CA ILE A 455 -1.90 17.95 -3.77
C ILE A 455 -1.93 18.94 -2.61
N VAL A 456 -1.64 18.45 -1.41
CA VAL A 456 -1.63 19.23 -0.17
C VAL A 456 -0.19 19.55 0.19
N ASP A 457 0.12 20.84 0.27
CA ASP A 457 1.38 21.32 0.84
C ASP A 457 1.34 21.11 2.36
N LEU A 458 2.22 20.26 2.88
CA LEU A 458 2.17 19.83 4.27
C LEU A 458 2.58 20.96 5.23
N THR A 459 3.34 21.95 4.77
CA THR A 459 3.78 23.09 5.58
C THR A 459 2.65 24.10 5.75
N THR A 460 1.96 24.44 4.67
CA THR A 460 0.97 25.53 4.63
C THR A 460 -0.48 25.08 4.70
N GLY A 461 -0.77 23.81 4.41
CA GLY A 461 -2.13 23.30 4.25
C GLY A 461 -2.79 23.73 2.94
N ARG A 462 -2.05 24.40 2.03
CA ARG A 462 -2.59 24.81 0.73
C ARG A 462 -2.87 23.58 -0.13
N ILE A 463 -4.06 23.55 -0.72
CA ILE A 463 -4.52 22.46 -1.59
C ILE A 463 -4.56 22.91 -3.05
N VAL A 464 -4.04 22.06 -3.93
CA VAL A 464 -4.20 22.16 -5.38
C VAL A 464 -4.97 20.94 -5.85
N THR A 465 -5.95 21.13 -6.73
CA THR A 465 -6.85 20.05 -7.15
C THR A 465 -6.86 19.88 -8.65
N HIS A 466 -6.50 18.69 -9.11
CA HIS A 466 -6.71 18.24 -10.48
C HIS A 466 -8.01 17.44 -10.59
N ASP A 467 -8.83 17.81 -11.56
CA ASP A 467 -10.08 17.11 -11.89
C ASP A 467 -9.85 16.31 -13.17
N TYR A 468 -9.76 14.98 -13.04
CA TYR A 468 -9.56 14.08 -14.17
C TYR A 468 -10.75 14.12 -15.13
N PHE A 469 -11.98 14.21 -14.59
CA PHE A 469 -13.22 14.25 -15.36
C PHE A 469 -13.22 15.45 -16.31
N LYS A 470 -12.94 16.65 -15.78
CA LYS A 470 -12.82 17.88 -16.58
C LYS A 470 -11.44 18.05 -17.23
N ASN A 471 -10.50 17.19 -16.90
CA ASN A 471 -9.13 17.17 -17.39
C ASN A 471 -8.39 18.51 -17.21
N LYS A 472 -8.59 19.16 -16.06
CA LYS A 472 -8.02 20.48 -15.73
C LYS A 472 -7.97 20.68 -14.23
N ASN A 473 -7.19 21.67 -13.80
CA ASN A 473 -7.20 22.08 -12.40
C ASN A 473 -8.51 22.78 -12.06
N ARG A 474 -8.97 22.56 -10.83
CA ARG A 474 -10.05 23.37 -10.28
C ARG A 474 -9.51 24.73 -9.87
N SER A 475 -10.29 25.76 -10.12
CA SER A 475 -10.04 27.08 -9.53
C SER A 475 -10.02 26.92 -8.00
N VAL A 476 -8.96 27.40 -7.36
CA VAL A 476 -8.92 27.53 -5.90
C VAL A 476 -10.12 28.40 -5.51
N LYS A 477 -11.03 27.83 -4.71
CA LYS A 477 -12.14 28.59 -4.13
C LYS A 477 -11.71 29.22 -2.83
#